data_AF-A0A2N1MQ33-F1
#
_entry.id   AF-A0A2N1MQ33-F1
#
_cell.length_a   1.000
_cell.length_b   1.000
_cell.length_c   1.000
_cell.angle_alpha   90.00
_cell.angle_beta   90.00
_cell.angle_gamma   90.00
#
_symmetry.space_group_name_H-M   'P 1'
#
loop_
_entity.id
_entity.type
_entity.pdbx_description
1 polymer ?
#
loop_
_entity_poly.entity_id
_entity_poly.type
_entity_poly.pdbx_seq_one_letter_code
_entity_poly.pdbx_strand_id
1 'polypeptide(L)' 'MSTQSTSTLKAFCNDIAIENWTCANMVEYYHSKSGQNRRKVLDCIKKDLEDVANLDDFDMTRKRKAQDILDDWKVCY' A
#
# COMPACT_ATOMS: atom_id res chain seq x y z
N MET A 1 3.43 16.66 14.13
CA MET A 1 2.16 15.93 14.00
C MET A 1 2.36 14.86 12.94
N SER A 2 2.62 13.63 13.35
CA SER A 2 2.98 12.53 12.44
C SER A 2 2.16 11.30 12.80
N THR A 3 0.91 11.27 12.36
CA THR A 3 0.00 10.11 12.48
C THR A 3 -0.67 9.75 11.15
N GLN A 4 -0.16 10.24 10.02
CA GLN A 4 -0.80 10.05 8.71
C GLN A 4 -0.49 8.69 8.04
N SER A 5 0.57 8.00 8.46
CA SER A 5 0.92 6.68 7.88
C SER A 5 -0.12 5.62 8.23
N THR A 6 -0.57 5.57 9.49
CA THR A 6 -1.56 4.56 9.92
C THR A 6 -2.95 4.78 9.32
N SER A 7 -3.31 6.02 8.98
CA SER A 7 -4.64 6.35 8.40
C SER A 7 -4.74 6.01 6.92
N THR A 8 -3.64 6.07 6.16
CA THR A 8 -3.66 5.88 4.70
C THR A 8 -3.69 4.40 4.35
N LEU A 9 -2.89 3.58 5.05
CA LEU A 9 -2.90 2.13 4.90
C LEU A 9 -4.28 1.52 5.17
N LYS A 10 -4.89 1.88 6.31
CA LYS A 10 -6.18 1.30 6.71
C LYS A 10 -7.31 1.73 5.76
N ALA A 11 -7.26 2.96 5.26
CA ALA A 11 -8.19 3.43 4.24
C ALA A 11 -7.99 2.65 2.93
N PHE A 12 -6.74 2.47 2.47
CA PHE A 12 -6.44 1.68 1.28
C PHE A 12 -6.97 0.23 1.37
N CYS A 13 -6.72 -0.46 2.47
CA CYS A 13 -7.16 -1.85 2.67
C CYS A 13 -8.68 -2.03 2.75
N ASN A 14 -9.43 -0.95 3.02
CA ASN A 14 -10.88 -0.94 3.09
C ASN A 14 -11.53 -0.42 1.79
N ASP A 15 -10.92 0.57 1.15
CA ASP A 15 -11.48 1.26 -0.03
C ASP A 15 -11.22 0.48 -1.33
N ILE A 16 -10.16 -0.34 -1.38
CA ILE A 16 -9.76 -1.07 -2.59
C ILE A 16 -9.81 -2.58 -2.33
N ALA A 17 -10.64 -3.27 -3.12
CA ALA A 17 -10.72 -4.73 -3.13
C ALA A 17 -9.36 -5.36 -3.43
N ILE A 18 -9.06 -6.46 -2.75
CA ILE A 18 -7.75 -7.13 -2.82
C ILE A 18 -7.35 -7.56 -4.24
N GLU A 19 -8.31 -7.89 -5.11
CA GLU A 19 -8.01 -8.22 -6.51
C GLU A 19 -7.47 -7.01 -7.30
N ASN A 20 -7.84 -5.80 -6.86
CA ASN A 20 -7.42 -4.54 -7.48
C ASN A 20 -6.11 -3.99 -6.91
N TRP A 21 -5.44 -4.74 -6.02
CA TRP A 21 -4.14 -4.37 -5.47
C TRP A 21 -3.05 -4.55 -6.54
N THR A 22 -2.90 -3.53 -7.37
CA THR A 22 -1.83 -3.39 -8.37
C THR A 22 -1.03 -2.12 -8.10
N CYS A 23 0.24 -2.08 -8.49
CA CYS A 23 1.04 -0.87 -8.30
C CYS A 23 0.45 0.36 -8.99
N ALA A 24 -0.18 0.21 -10.16
CA ALA A 24 -0.85 1.32 -10.84
C ALA A 24 -2.00 1.89 -9.99
N ASN A 25 -2.90 1.03 -9.50
CA ASN A 25 -4.05 1.43 -8.70
C ASN A 25 -3.63 2.02 -7.34
N MET A 26 -2.60 1.45 -6.72
CA MET A 26 -2.01 1.96 -5.48
C MET A 26 -1.40 3.35 -5.68
N VAL A 27 -0.59 3.54 -6.74
CA VAL A 27 0.01 4.84 -7.05
C VAL A 27 -1.06 5.88 -7.31
N GLU A 28 -2.09 5.57 -8.09
CA GLU A 28 -3.21 6.47 -8.35
C GLU A 28 -3.97 6.85 -7.07
N TYR A 29 -4.27 5.87 -6.23
CA TYR A 29 -4.95 6.09 -4.95
C TYR A 29 -4.12 7.01 -4.03
N TYR A 30 -2.86 6.69 -3.78
CA TYR A 30 -2.00 7.49 -2.90
C TYR A 30 -1.69 8.87 -3.49
N HIS A 31 -1.55 8.99 -4.80
CA HIS A 31 -1.36 10.27 -5.47
C HIS A 31 -2.61 11.17 -5.32
N SER A 32 -3.81 10.61 -5.52
CA SER A 32 -5.07 11.36 -5.36
C SER A 32 -5.33 11.83 -3.93
N LYS A 33 -4.86 11.08 -2.92
CA LYS A 33 -5.05 11.40 -1.50
C LYS A 33 -3.99 12.31 -0.92
N SER A 34 -2.74 12.21 -1.38
CA SER A 34 -1.60 12.91 -0.77
C SER A 34 -1.11 14.12 -1.55
N GLY A 35 -1.37 14.19 -2.87
CA GLY A 35 -0.80 15.20 -3.77
C GLY A 35 0.74 15.19 -3.81
N GLN A 36 1.38 14.13 -3.30
CA GLN A 36 2.83 14.02 -3.24
C GLN A 36 3.41 13.57 -4.57
N ASN A 37 4.71 13.84 -4.76
CA ASN A 37 5.42 13.35 -5.94
C ASN A 37 5.46 11.80 -5.97
N ARG A 38 5.58 11.23 -7.18
CA ARG A 38 5.55 9.77 -7.41
C ARG A 38 6.53 8.99 -6.53
N ARG A 39 7.73 9.52 -6.28
CA ARG A 39 8.75 8.83 -5.46
C ARG A 39 8.29 8.67 -4.00
N LYS A 40 7.79 9.74 -3.38
CA LYS A 40 7.25 9.67 -2.02
C LYS A 40 6.04 8.76 -1.93
N VAL A 41 5.17 8.80 -2.95
CA VAL A 41 4.02 7.90 -3.06
C VAL A 41 4.47 6.44 -3.06
N LEU A 42 5.47 6.08 -3.87
CA LEU A 42 6.03 4.73 -3.92
C LEU A 42 6.64 4.31 -2.57
N ASP A 43 7.41 5.19 -1.93
CA ASP A 43 8.00 4.92 -0.62
C ASP A 43 6.91 4.67 0.45
N CYS A 44 5.82 5.44 0.43
CA CYS A 44 4.67 5.25 1.31
C CYS A 44 3.96 3.92 1.05
N ILE A 45 3.65 3.61 -0.21
CA ILE A 45 2.99 2.35 -0.58
C ILE A 45 3.84 1.17 -0.13
N LYS A 46 5.15 1.21 -0.38
CA LYS A 46 6.04 0.12 0.02
C LYS A 46 6.01 -0.11 1.53
N LYS A 47 6.12 0.95 2.32
CA LYS A 47 6.07 0.86 3.78
C LYS A 47 4.73 0.31 4.26
N ASP A 48 3.63 0.78 3.68
CA ASP A 48 2.29 0.35 4.07
C ASP A 48 2.07 -1.13 3.70
N LEU A 49 2.61 -1.62 2.58
CA LEU A 49 2.62 -3.05 2.24
C LEU A 49 3.47 -3.90 3.19
N GLU A 50 4.63 -3.40 3.61
CA GLU A 50 5.47 -4.05 4.63
C GLU A 50 4.70 -4.18 5.95
N ASP A 51 3.97 -3.14 6.36
CA ASP A 51 3.11 -3.18 7.54
C ASP A 51 1.98 -4.22 7.38
N VAL A 52 1.32 -4.30 6.22
CA VAL A 52 0.28 -5.32 5.97
C VAL A 52 0.84 -6.74 6.06
N ALA A 53 2.02 -6.99 5.50
CA ALA A 53 2.62 -8.31 5.50
C ALA A 53 3.02 -8.78 6.92
N ASN A 54 3.42 -7.84 7.79
CA ASN A 54 4.02 -8.15 9.09
C ASN A 54 3.08 -7.98 10.30
N LEU A 55 2.06 -7.12 10.24
CA LEU A 55 1.16 -6.86 11.37
C LEU A 55 0.07 -7.92 11.50
N ASP A 56 -0.29 -8.31 12.73
CA ASP A 56 -1.32 -9.32 13.01
C ASP A 56 -2.76 -8.85 12.78
N ASP A 57 -2.95 -7.57 12.52
CA ASP A 57 -4.27 -6.96 12.28
C ASP A 57 -4.87 -7.31 10.90
N PHE A 58 -4.11 -7.98 10.04
CA PHE A 58 -4.52 -8.33 8.67
C PHE A 58 -4.68 -9.85 8.48
N ASP A 59 -5.69 -10.23 7.71
CA ASP A 59 -5.93 -11.61 7.34
C ASP A 59 -4.81 -12.18 6.45
N MET A 60 -4.69 -13.52 6.44
CA MET A 60 -3.65 -14.22 5.69
C MET A 60 -3.68 -13.96 4.18
N THR A 61 -4.86 -13.65 3.63
CA THR A 61 -5.02 -13.37 2.20
C THR A 61 -4.39 -12.03 1.85
N ARG A 62 -4.68 -10.98 2.64
CA ARG A 62 -4.07 -9.65 2.51
C ARG A 62 -2.56 -9.68 2.75
N LYS A 63 -2.11 -10.42 3.76
CA LYS A 63 -0.68 -10.63 4.05
C LYS A 63 0.06 -11.22 2.84
N ARG A 64 -0.46 -12.32 2.28
CA ARG A 64 0.13 -12.95 1.09
C ARG A 64 0.14 -12.02 -0.11
N LYS A 65 -0.99 -11.36 -0.40
CA LYS A 65 -1.06 -10.42 -1.52
C LYS A 65 -0.07 -9.26 -1.38
N ALA A 66 0.10 -8.72 -0.17
CA ALA A 66 1.08 -7.68 0.09
C ALA A 66 2.51 -8.18 -0.14
N GLN A 67 2.83 -9.40 0.31
CA GLN A 67 4.13 -10.02 0.07
C GLN A 67 4.40 -10.24 -1.42
N ASP A 68 3.42 -10.76 -2.18
CA ASP A 68 3.57 -10.96 -3.63
C ASP A 68 3.91 -9.65 -4.35
N ILE A 69 3.27 -8.54 -3.94
CA ILE A 69 3.53 -7.21 -4.52
C ILE A 69 4.89 -6.66 -4.11
N LEU A 70 5.33 -6.93 -2.87
CA LEU A 70 6.66 -6.55 -2.40
C LEU A 70 7.77 -7.32 -3.11
N ASP A 71 7.55 -8.60 -3.38
CA ASP A 71 8.49 -9.45 -4.12
C ASP A 71 8.62 -8.96 -5.57
N ASP A 72 7.50 -8.55 -6.19
CA ASP A 72 7.45 -7.98 -7.54
C ASP A 72 7.73 -6.46 -7.59
N TRP A 73 8.09 -5.83 -6.47
CA TRP A 73 8.16 -4.36 -6.35
C TRP A 73 9.09 -3.68 -7.37
N LYS A 74 10.13 -4.37 -7.84
CA LYS A 74 11.03 -3.86 -8.88
C LYS A 74 10.32 -3.57 -10.21
N VAL A 75 9.16 -4.16 -10.45
CA VAL A 75 8.33 -3.95 -11.65
C VAL A 75 7.50 -2.65 -11.55
N CYS A 76 7.41 -2.04 -10.37
CA CYS A 76 6.62 -0.83 -10.14
C CYS A 76 7.36 0.48 -10.45
N TYR A 77 8.65 0.40 -10.82
CA TYR A 77 9.51 1.54 -11.12
C TYR A 77 9.52 1.90 -12.60
#